data_AF-A0AAU1X6W7-F1
#
_entry.id   AF-A0AAU1X6W7-F1
#
_cell.length_a   1.000
_cell.length_b   1.000
_cell.length_c   1.000
_cell.angle_alpha   90.00
_cell.angle_beta   90.00
_cell.angle_gamma   90.00
#
_symmetry.space_group_name_H-M   'P 1'
#
loop_
_entity.id
_entity.type
_entity.pdbx_description
1 polymer ?
#
loop_
_entity_poly.entity_id
_entity_poly.type
_entity_poly.pdbx_seq_one_letter_code
_entity_poly.pdbx_strand_id
1 'polypeptide(L)'
;MASNLPLGAREDKSVGVYVSVRGWLECDERQLAEVEAIISSHQDDHYSHGWGTPRRHVNWTHYVFYGADIRQSAVDWLVEQIREIARIPASDADGDRVRGLFLAGHETEGTAEWQVREGRLFISPGDIRHRYLDG
;
A
#
# COMPACT_ATOMS: atom_id res chain seq x y z
N MET A 1 -22.39 54.82 4.78
CA MET A 1 -22.02 54.12 3.53
C MET A 1 -21.21 52.91 3.94
N ALA A 2 -21.75 51.71 3.78
CA ALA A 2 -21.06 50.46 4.06
C ALA A 2 -20.61 49.85 2.72
N SER A 3 -19.43 49.21 2.72
CA SER A 3 -18.91 48.23 1.73
C SER A 3 -17.44 48.51 1.45
N ASN A 4 -16.50 47.57 1.49
CA ASN A 4 -16.41 46.22 2.03
C ASN A 4 -14.90 45.91 1.94
N LEU A 5 -14.27 45.50 3.03
CA LEU A 5 -12.95 44.89 2.95
C LEU A 5 -13.08 43.56 2.19
N PRO A 6 -12.10 43.17 1.34
CA PRO A 6 -12.16 41.88 0.71
C PRO A 6 -12.06 40.80 1.79
N LEU A 7 -13.10 39.98 1.82
CA LEU A 7 -13.19 38.75 2.57
C LEU A 7 -11.94 37.92 2.26
N GLY A 8 -11.25 37.49 3.31
CA GLY A 8 -9.98 36.79 3.20
C GLY A 8 -10.02 35.72 2.13
N ALA A 9 -8.94 35.65 1.35
CA ALA A 9 -8.51 34.38 0.81
C ALA A 9 -8.38 33.45 2.03
N ARG A 10 -9.44 32.70 2.32
CA ARG A 10 -9.29 31.39 2.91
C ARG A 10 -8.42 30.69 1.90
N GLU A 11 -7.13 30.62 2.22
CA GLU A 11 -6.28 29.57 1.72
C GLU A 11 -7.09 28.30 1.95
N ASP A 12 -7.71 27.81 0.89
CA ASP A 12 -8.28 26.48 0.89
C ASP A 12 -7.06 25.58 1.00
N LYS A 13 -6.64 25.32 2.25
CA LYS A 13 -5.96 24.08 2.58
C LYS A 13 -6.99 23.03 2.22
N SER A 14 -7.09 22.68 0.93
CA SER A 14 -7.64 21.42 0.52
C SER A 14 -6.77 20.41 1.25
N VAL A 15 -7.27 19.95 2.40
CA VAL A 15 -6.66 18.85 3.14
C VAL A 15 -6.63 17.75 2.10
N GLY A 16 -5.44 17.50 1.54
CA GLY A 16 -5.32 16.53 0.46
C GLY A 16 -5.86 15.21 0.97
N VAL A 17 -6.64 14.52 0.15
CA VAL A 17 -7.25 13.26 0.56
C VAL A 17 -6.14 12.24 0.85
N TYR A 18 -6.25 11.57 2.00
CA TYR A 18 -5.33 10.50 2.39
C TYR A 18 -6.02 9.15 2.29
N VAL A 19 -5.19 8.13 2.04
CA VAL A 19 -5.57 6.73 2.04
C VAL A 19 -4.70 6.01 3.05
N SER A 20 -5.33 5.39 4.04
CA SER A 20 -4.63 4.56 5.01
C SER A 20 -4.42 3.17 4.43
N VAL A 21 -3.18 2.84 4.05
CA VAL A 21 -2.86 1.54 3.48
C VAL A 21 -2.10 0.71 4.50
N ARG A 22 -2.58 -0.52 4.74
CA ARG A 22 -1.96 -1.47 5.66
C ARG A 22 -2.08 -2.90 5.16
N GLY A 23 -1.03 -3.68 5.26
CA GLY A 23 -1.05 -5.07 4.79
C GLY A 23 0.29 -5.75 4.83
N TRP A 24 0.35 -6.89 4.15
CA TRP A 24 1.53 -7.74 4.14
C TRP A 24 1.64 -8.54 2.83
N LEU A 25 2.87 -8.95 2.55
CA LEU A 25 3.25 -9.91 1.52
C LEU A 25 3.97 -11.08 2.19
N GLU A 26 3.73 -12.30 1.71
CA GLU A 26 4.51 -13.50 2.01
C GLU A 26 5.27 -13.97 0.78
N CYS A 27 6.50 -14.41 0.99
CA CYS A 27 7.41 -14.85 -0.05
C CYS A 27 8.51 -15.75 0.53
N ASP A 28 9.26 -16.42 -0.34
CA ASP A 28 10.50 -17.12 0.04
C ASP A 28 11.70 -16.16 0.10
N GLU A 29 12.88 -16.67 0.49
CA GLU A 29 14.11 -15.87 0.62
C GLU A 29 14.60 -15.26 -0.71
N ARG A 30 14.45 -15.98 -1.84
CA ARG A 30 14.89 -15.49 -3.16
C ARG A 30 13.95 -14.39 -3.66
N GLN A 31 12.66 -14.62 -3.51
CA GLN A 31 11.63 -13.64 -3.81
C GLN A 31 11.75 -12.41 -2.92
N LEU A 32 12.11 -12.57 -1.62
CA LEU A 32 12.35 -11.44 -0.74
C LEU A 32 13.44 -10.51 -1.29
N ALA A 33 14.55 -11.05 -1.79
CA ALA A 33 15.61 -10.23 -2.39
C ALA A 33 15.11 -9.43 -3.60
N GLU A 34 14.24 -10.02 -4.43
CA GLU A 34 13.59 -9.32 -5.55
C GLU A 34 12.58 -8.26 -5.06
N VAL A 35 11.81 -8.56 -4.01
CA VAL A 35 10.89 -7.59 -3.38
C VAL A 35 11.65 -6.37 -2.86
N GLU A 36 12.75 -6.57 -2.14
CA GLU A 36 13.58 -5.49 -1.61
C GLU A 36 14.21 -4.64 -2.73
N ALA A 37 14.60 -5.28 -3.84
CA ALA A 37 15.11 -4.58 -5.02
C ALA A 37 14.03 -3.72 -5.69
N ILE A 38 12.81 -4.24 -5.85
CA ILE A 38 11.68 -3.46 -6.39
C ILE A 38 11.35 -2.29 -5.46
N ILE A 39 11.25 -2.53 -4.15
CA ILE A 39 10.97 -1.47 -3.16
C ILE A 39 12.01 -0.35 -3.28
N SER A 40 13.29 -0.73 -3.36
CA SER A 40 14.41 0.22 -3.48
C SER A 40 14.41 0.98 -4.82
N SER A 41 13.98 0.36 -5.92
CA SER A 41 13.94 1.00 -7.25
C SER A 41 12.88 2.10 -7.38
N HIS A 42 11.85 2.04 -6.55
CA HIS A 42 10.72 2.98 -6.48
C HIS A 42 10.87 3.97 -5.33
N GLN A 43 12.06 4.08 -4.73
CA GLN A 43 12.29 4.87 -3.53
C GLN A 43 11.86 6.34 -3.72
N ASP A 44 10.73 6.68 -3.11
CA ASP A 44 10.27 8.03 -2.82
C ASP A 44 10.50 8.25 -1.32
N ASP A 45 11.37 9.21 -0.96
CA ASP A 45 11.82 9.50 0.41
C ASP A 45 10.68 9.67 1.43
N HIS A 46 9.43 9.90 0.98
CA HIS A 46 8.27 10.05 1.85
C HIS A 46 7.58 8.72 2.19
N TYR A 47 7.12 7.95 1.19
CA TYR A 47 6.22 6.81 1.42
C TYR A 47 6.91 5.45 1.45
N SER A 48 8.19 5.39 1.07
CA SER A 48 8.98 4.15 1.07
C SER A 48 9.25 3.62 2.47
N HIS A 49 9.30 4.49 3.48
CA HIS A 49 9.45 4.10 4.89
C HIS A 49 8.25 3.35 5.46
N GLY A 50 7.12 3.29 4.73
CA GLY A 50 5.99 2.44 5.09
C GLY A 50 6.30 0.94 4.97
N TRP A 51 7.28 0.57 4.15
CA TRP A 51 7.74 -0.82 4.02
C TRP A 51 8.62 -1.25 5.20
N GLY A 52 8.47 -2.49 5.64
CA GLY A 52 9.35 -3.07 6.66
C GLY A 52 9.30 -4.59 6.72
N THR A 53 10.37 -5.18 7.25
CA THR A 53 10.50 -6.61 7.51
C THR A 53 10.76 -6.87 9.00
N PRO A 54 10.38 -8.05 9.53
CA PRO A 54 10.73 -8.42 10.89
C PRO A 54 12.25 -8.40 11.11
N ARG A 55 12.71 -7.82 12.22
CA ARG A 55 14.14 -7.81 12.60
C ARG A 55 14.73 -9.22 12.78
N ARG A 56 13.88 -10.20 13.07
CA ARG A 56 14.26 -11.61 13.19
C ARG A 56 13.27 -12.43 12.38
N HIS A 57 13.78 -13.13 11.37
CA HIS A 57 13.00 -14.06 10.59
C HIS A 57 12.66 -15.31 11.43
N VAL A 58 11.49 -15.89 11.17
CA VAL A 58 11.01 -17.11 11.81
C VAL A 58 10.62 -18.09 10.73
N ASN A 59 11.30 -19.25 10.70
CA ASN A 59 11.04 -20.38 9.80
C ASN A 59 11.36 -20.11 8.32
N TRP A 60 10.46 -20.44 7.39
CA TRP A 60 10.69 -20.48 5.94
C TRP A 60 9.93 -19.40 5.16
N THR A 61 8.92 -18.77 5.76
CA THR A 61 8.10 -17.74 5.11
C THR A 61 8.57 -16.36 5.55
N HIS A 62 9.02 -15.56 4.58
CA HIS A 62 9.36 -14.18 4.81
C HIS A 62 8.13 -13.28 4.66
N TYR A 63 7.97 -12.35 5.59
CA TYR A 63 6.90 -11.36 5.56
C TYR A 63 7.46 -9.96 5.32
N VAL A 64 6.82 -9.23 4.40
CA VAL A 64 7.06 -7.82 4.14
C VAL A 64 5.78 -7.05 4.43
N PHE A 65 5.85 -6.08 5.34
CA PHE A 65 4.70 -5.30 5.78
C PHE A 65 4.70 -3.93 5.13
N TYR A 66 3.50 -3.39 4.90
CA TYR A 66 3.31 -1.97 4.60
C TYR A 66 2.32 -1.36 5.58
N GLY A 67 2.61 -0.14 6.04
CA GLY A 67 1.69 0.65 6.85
C GLY A 67 2.00 2.13 6.76
N ALA A 68 1.13 2.91 6.10
CA ALA A 68 1.25 4.36 6.03
C ALA A 68 -0.09 5.00 5.62
N ASP A 69 -0.26 6.27 6.01
CA ASP A 69 -1.26 7.15 5.40
C ASP A 69 -0.58 7.90 4.25
N ILE A 70 -1.01 7.61 3.02
CA ILE A 70 -0.44 8.18 1.80
C ILE A 70 -1.43 9.14 1.15
N ARG A 71 -0.95 10.13 0.39
CA ARG A 71 -1.85 10.96 -0.41
C ARG A 71 -2.56 10.09 -1.46
N GLN A 72 -3.81 10.41 -1.77
CA GLN A 72 -4.55 9.77 -2.86
C GLN A 72 -3.77 9.78 -4.18
N SER A 73 -3.02 10.86 -4.46
CA SER A 73 -2.15 10.97 -5.64
C SER A 73 -0.97 10.00 -5.67
N ALA A 74 -0.61 9.38 -4.55
CA ALA A 74 0.47 8.40 -4.43
C ALA A 74 -0.04 6.95 -4.41
N VAL A 75 -1.36 6.72 -4.47
CA VAL A 75 -1.94 5.37 -4.48
C VAL A 75 -1.48 4.60 -5.71
N ASP A 76 -1.50 5.23 -6.89
CA ASP A 76 -1.09 4.58 -8.13
C ASP A 76 0.38 4.15 -8.10
N TRP A 77 1.26 4.95 -7.48
CA TRP A 77 2.67 4.61 -7.25
C TRP A 77 2.80 3.31 -6.44
N LEU A 78 2.11 3.21 -5.30
CA LEU A 78 2.16 2.01 -4.46
C LEU A 78 1.55 0.80 -5.17
N VAL A 79 0.43 1.00 -5.88
CA VAL A 79 -0.25 -0.06 -6.65
C VAL A 79 0.65 -0.59 -7.76
N GLU A 80 1.39 0.25 -8.46
CA GLU A 80 2.35 -0.17 -9.50
C GLU A 80 3.50 -0.99 -8.90
N GLN A 81 4.05 -0.55 -7.78
CA GLN A 81 5.09 -1.29 -7.06
C GLN A 81 4.59 -2.68 -6.60
N ILE A 82 3.39 -2.77 -6.03
CA ILE A 82 2.77 -4.05 -5.63
C ILE A 82 2.48 -4.94 -6.85
N ARG A 83 2.04 -4.37 -7.97
CA ARG A 83 1.85 -5.12 -9.24
C ARG A 83 3.15 -5.69 -9.76
N GLU A 84 4.26 -4.98 -9.59
CA GLU A 84 5.59 -5.46 -9.98
C GLU A 84 6.02 -6.62 -9.08
N ILE A 85 5.90 -6.46 -7.76
CA ILE A 85 6.15 -7.52 -6.79
C ILE A 85 5.30 -8.76 -7.08
N ALA A 86 4.01 -8.59 -7.38
CA ALA A 86 3.13 -9.69 -7.69
C ALA A 86 3.61 -10.53 -8.88
N ARG A 87 4.35 -9.95 -9.84
CA ARG A 87 4.84 -10.64 -11.03
C ARG A 87 6.09 -11.48 -10.79
N ILE A 88 6.74 -11.37 -9.62
CA ILE A 88 7.90 -12.18 -9.27
C ILE A 88 7.55 -13.67 -9.49
N PRO A 89 8.36 -14.42 -10.24
CA PRO A 89 8.10 -15.84 -10.50
C PRO A 89 8.25 -16.67 -9.23
N ALA A 90 7.71 -17.89 -9.26
CA ALA A 90 8.08 -18.89 -8.25
C ALA A 90 9.59 -19.18 -8.37
N SER A 91 10.26 -19.34 -7.22
CA SER A 91 11.72 -19.49 -7.20
C SER A 91 12.18 -20.95 -7.31
N ASP A 92 11.25 -21.91 -7.23
CA ASP A 92 11.48 -23.34 -7.28
C ASP A 92 10.32 -24.13 -7.94
N ALA A 93 10.35 -25.45 -7.83
CA ALA A 93 9.41 -26.37 -8.46
C ALA A 93 8.05 -26.47 -7.74
N ASP A 94 7.94 -25.99 -6.50
CA ASP A 94 6.70 -26.01 -5.74
C ASP A 94 5.72 -24.94 -6.26
N GLY A 95 6.24 -23.96 -7.00
CA GLY A 95 5.43 -23.02 -7.75
C GLY A 95 4.80 -21.92 -6.90
N ASP A 96 5.25 -21.77 -5.65
CA ASP A 96 4.76 -20.74 -4.75
C ASP A 96 5.19 -19.35 -5.22
N ARG A 97 4.18 -18.50 -5.45
CA ARG A 97 4.35 -17.10 -5.81
C ARG A 97 4.17 -16.22 -4.59
N VAL A 98 4.63 -14.97 -4.69
CA VAL A 98 4.28 -13.94 -3.73
C VAL A 98 2.76 -13.88 -3.55
N ARG A 99 2.31 -13.90 -2.30
CA ARG A 99 0.91 -13.71 -1.90
C ARG A 99 0.82 -12.58 -0.89
N GLY A 100 -0.35 -11.99 -0.72
CA GLY A 100 -0.51 -10.90 0.22
C GLY A 100 -1.91 -10.32 0.27
N LEU A 101 -2.13 -9.51 1.30
CA LEU A 101 -3.39 -8.81 1.54
C LEU A 101 -3.09 -7.42 2.06
N PHE A 102 -3.73 -6.41 1.47
CA PHE A 102 -3.77 -5.06 1.99
C PHE A 102 -5.21 -4.56 2.07
N LEU A 103 -5.43 -3.67 3.04
CA LEU A 103 -6.62 -2.85 3.15
C LEU A 103 -6.21 -1.39 2.91
N ALA A 104 -6.92 -0.73 2.01
CA ALA A 104 -6.75 0.68 1.68
C ALA A 104 -8.03 1.44 2.06
N GLY A 105 -8.01 2.11 3.21
CA GLY A 105 -9.12 2.91 3.72
C GLY A 105 -9.09 4.31 3.13
N HIS A 106 -10.05 4.63 2.28
CA HIS A 106 -10.24 5.97 1.72
C HIS A 106 -11.24 6.75 2.56
N GLU A 107 -10.90 7.96 3.00
CA GLU A 107 -11.76 8.79 3.86
C GLU A 107 -13.16 9.04 3.27
N THR A 108 -13.28 9.07 1.94
CA THR A 108 -14.56 9.37 1.25
C THR A 108 -15.14 8.21 0.44
N GLU A 109 -14.36 7.17 0.13
CA GLU A 109 -14.78 6.08 -0.78
C GLU A 109 -14.93 4.73 -0.05
N GLY A 110 -14.55 4.68 1.23
CA GLY A 110 -14.55 3.47 2.04
C GLY A 110 -13.28 2.64 1.85
N THR A 111 -13.29 1.43 2.40
CA THR A 111 -12.15 0.51 2.35
C THR A 111 -12.16 -0.31 1.06
N ALA A 112 -11.01 -0.41 0.38
CA ALA A 112 -10.72 -1.38 -0.68
C ALA A 112 -9.82 -2.50 -0.15
N GLU A 113 -10.02 -3.71 -0.66
CA GLU A 113 -9.19 -4.88 -0.39
C GLU A 113 -8.32 -5.18 -1.61
N TRP A 114 -7.02 -5.37 -1.36
CA TRP A 114 -5.99 -5.60 -2.36
C TRP A 114 -5.38 -6.97 -2.13
N GLN A 115 -5.64 -7.93 -3.02
CA GLN A 115 -5.13 -9.29 -2.91
C GLN A 115 -4.01 -9.51 -3.92
N VAL A 116 -2.83 -9.88 -3.42
CA VAL A 116 -1.73 -10.38 -4.25
C VAL A 116 -1.84 -11.89 -4.30
N ARG A 117 -2.07 -12.45 -5.50
CA ARG A 117 -2.14 -13.90 -5.73
C ARG A 117 -2.00 -14.20 -7.21
N GLU A 118 -1.58 -15.41 -7.55
CA GLU A 118 -1.53 -15.89 -8.94
C GLU A 118 -0.76 -14.97 -9.89
N GLY A 119 0.31 -14.34 -9.40
CA GLY A 119 1.14 -13.45 -10.21
C GLY A 119 0.54 -12.05 -10.45
N ARG A 120 -0.53 -11.68 -9.74
CA ARG A 120 -1.36 -10.49 -10.03
C ARG A 120 -1.85 -9.80 -8.76
N LEU A 121 -2.21 -8.53 -8.90
CA LEU A 121 -2.94 -7.75 -7.91
C LEU A 121 -4.42 -7.67 -8.30
N PHE A 122 -5.31 -8.08 -7.40
CA PHE A 122 -6.76 -7.92 -7.51
C PHE A 122 -7.22 -6.85 -6.53
N ILE A 123 -8.02 -5.90 -6.99
CA ILE A 123 -8.58 -4.83 -6.16
C ILE A 123 -10.11 -4.96 -6.19
N SER A 124 -10.72 -5.02 -5.01
CA SER A 124 -12.17 -5.09 -4.84
C SER A 124 -12.63 -4.22 -3.68
N PRO A 125 -13.92 -3.86 -3.60
CA PRO A 125 -14.48 -3.23 -2.40
C PRO A 125 -14.22 -4.11 -1.16
N GLY A 126 -13.87 -3.47 -0.05
CA GLY A 126 -13.68 -4.14 1.23
C GLY A 126 -14.99 -4.65 1.81
N ASP A 127 -14.91 -5.76 2.55
CA ASP A 127 -16.02 -6.31 3.32
C ASP A 127 -16.49 -5.34 4.42
N ILE A 128 -17.79 -5.30 4.70
CA ILE A 128 -18.41 -4.53 5.81
C ILE A 128 -17.73 -4.77 7.16
N ARG A 129 -17.14 -5.96 7.37
CA ARG A 129 -16.42 -6.31 8.60
C ARG A 129 -15.17 -5.49 8.83
N HIS A 130 -14.63 -4.82 7.81
CA HIS A 130 -13.45 -3.96 7.94
C HIS A 130 -13.78 -2.51 8.35
N ARG A 131 -15.07 -2.13 8.46
CA ARG A 131 -15.46 -0.74 8.78
C ARG A 131 -14.96 -0.21 10.11
N TYR A 132 -14.59 -1.06 11.06
CA TYR A 132 -13.98 -0.61 12.31
C TYR A 132 -12.58 0.02 12.11
N LEU A 133 -12.01 -0.13 10.90
CA LEU A 133 -10.77 0.50 10.47
C LEU A 133 -11.00 1.84 9.73
N ASP A 134 -12.25 2.14 9.36
CA ASP A 134 -12.65 3.44 8.85
C ASP A 134 -12.63 4.40 10.06
N GLY A 135 -11.79 5.44 9.99
CA GLY A 135 -11.54 6.40 11.09
C GLY A 135 -12.72 7.30 11.42
#